data_AF-A0A508ZI97-F1
#
_entry.id   AF-A0A508ZI97-F1
#
_cell.length_a   1.000
_cell.length_b   1.000
_cell.length_c   1.000
_cell.angle_alpha   90.00
_cell.angle_beta   90.00
_cell.angle_gamma   90.00
#
_symmetry.space_group_name_H-M   'P 1'
#
loop_
_entity.id
_entity.type
_entity.pdbx_description
1 polymer ?
#
loop_
_entity_poly.entity_id
_entity_poly.type
_entity_poly.pdbx_seq_one_letter_code
_entity_poly.pdbx_strand_id
1 'polypeptide(L)'
;MISWAILLALAVTSTQTMQRKLGRRWQLLHNFVYLVAILAPIHYLWSVKIVSPQPVIYALLAAGLLTWRYKKFRQWWRAIR
;
A
#
# COMPACT_ATOMS: atom_id res chain seq x y z
N MET A 1 3.45 8.82 -8.66
CA MET A 1 4.23 9.76 -7.83
C MET A 1 3.86 9.66 -6.34
N ILE A 2 2.58 9.79 -5.97
CA ILE A 2 2.13 9.69 -4.57
C ILE A 2 2.51 8.34 -3.92
N SER A 3 2.28 7.23 -4.61
CA SER A 3 2.66 5.88 -4.13
C SER A 3 4.15 5.77 -3.81
N TRP A 4 5.01 6.42 -4.59
CA TRP A 4 6.45 6.41 -4.40
C TRP A 4 6.88 7.18 -3.16
N ALA A 5 6.29 8.37 -2.91
CA ALA A 5 6.55 9.13 -1.71
C ALA A 5 6.14 8.37 -0.43
N ILE A 6 5.01 7.65 -0.47
CA ILE A 6 4.56 6.78 0.62
C ILE A 6 5.58 5.65 0.83
N LEU A 7 5.96 4.94 -0.23
CA LEU A 7 6.95 3.85 -0.14
C LEU A 7 8.30 4.34 0.40
N LEU A 8 8.75 5.54 0.02
CA LEU A 8 9.98 6.13 0.55
C LEU A 8 9.88 6.34 2.06
N ALA A 9 8.77 6.91 2.55
CA ALA A 9 8.56 7.09 3.98
C ALA A 9 8.53 5.75 4.74
N LEU A 10 7.89 4.71 4.19
CA LEU A 10 7.88 3.37 4.76
C LEU A 10 9.29 2.77 4.79
N ALA A 11 10.06 2.92 3.71
CA ALA A 11 11.43 2.41 3.62
C ALA A 11 12.34 3.06 4.68
N VAL A 12 12.31 4.38 4.80
CA VAL A 12 13.10 5.13 5.81
C VAL A 12 12.71 4.71 7.24
N THR A 13 11.45 4.37 7.46
CA THR A 13 10.94 3.94 8.78
C THR A 13 10.95 2.42 8.99
N SER A 14 11.61 1.66 8.10
CA SER A 14 11.73 0.20 8.19
C SER A 14 12.84 -0.27 9.12
N THR A 15 13.69 0.62 9.64
CA THR A 15 14.78 0.25 10.55
C THR A 15 14.27 -0.05 11.96
N GLN A 16 14.93 -1.00 12.66
CA GLN A 16 14.50 -1.43 13.99
C GLN A 16 14.53 -0.27 15.02
N THR A 17 15.47 0.66 14.88
CA THR A 17 15.54 1.87 15.70
C THR A 17 14.31 2.76 15.52
N MET A 18 13.86 2.97 14.28
CA MET A 18 12.68 3.78 13.98
C MET A 18 11.39 3.10 14.44
N GLN A 19 11.30 1.77 14.27
CA GLN A 19 10.18 0.96 14.80
C GLN A 19 10.00 1.18 16.30
N ARG A 20 11.09 1.08 17.07
CA ARG A 20 11.08 1.28 18.53
C ARG A 20 10.74 2.72 18.92
N LYS A 21 11.29 3.71 18.22
CA LYS A 21 11.02 5.15 18.48
C LYS A 21 9.56 5.54 18.21
N LEU A 22 8.96 5.03 17.14
CA LEU A 22 7.60 5.42 16.72
C LEU A 22 6.49 4.64 17.44
N GLY A 23 6.78 3.44 17.94
CA GLY A 23 5.84 2.60 18.69
C GLY A 23 4.52 2.39 17.94
N ARG A 24 3.38 2.74 18.55
CA ARG A 24 2.04 2.58 17.93
C ARG A 24 1.86 3.37 16.64
N ARG A 25 2.53 4.53 16.50
CA ARG A 25 2.44 5.37 15.28
C ARG A 25 3.12 4.70 14.08
N TRP A 26 4.09 3.82 14.32
CA TRP A 26 4.76 3.06 13.26
C TRP A 26 3.77 2.20 12.47
N GLN A 27 2.89 1.48 13.17
CA GLN A 27 1.89 0.62 12.54
C GLN A 27 0.88 1.46 11.75
N LEU A 28 0.48 2.63 12.25
CA LEU A 28 -0.42 3.53 11.55
C LEU A 28 0.19 4.01 10.22
N LEU A 29 1.47 4.39 10.24
CA LEU A 29 2.22 4.77 9.04
C LEU A 29 2.39 3.59 8.07
N HIS A 30 2.75 2.40 8.57
CA HIS A 30 2.98 1.24 7.70
C HIS A 30 1.70 0.68 7.08
N ASN A 31 0.54 0.92 7.69
CA ASN A 31 -0.74 0.54 7.09
C ASN A 31 -1.07 1.32 5.82
N PHE A 32 -0.39 2.44 5.52
CA PHE A 32 -0.50 3.11 4.20
C PHE A 32 -0.03 2.22 3.04
N VAL A 33 0.63 1.09 3.30
CA VAL A 33 0.90 0.06 2.28
C VAL A 33 -0.38 -0.41 1.58
N TYR A 34 -1.53 -0.43 2.28
CA TYR A 34 -2.81 -0.78 1.68
C TYR A 34 -3.26 0.24 0.63
N LEU A 35 -2.98 1.52 0.86
CA LEU A 35 -3.25 2.56 -0.13
C LEU A 35 -2.31 2.42 -1.33
N VAL A 36 -1.03 2.12 -1.10
CA VAL A 36 -0.05 1.86 -2.17
C VAL A 36 -0.46 0.65 -3.03
N ALA A 37 -0.97 -0.41 -2.42
CA ALA A 37 -1.44 -1.60 -3.12
C ALA A 37 -2.61 -1.32 -4.10
N ILE A 38 -3.34 -0.22 -3.90
CA ILE A 38 -4.38 0.26 -4.81
C ILE A 38 -3.79 1.23 -5.84
N LEU A 39 -2.97 2.18 -5.39
CA LEU A 39 -2.42 3.23 -6.26
C LEU A 39 -1.42 2.69 -7.29
N ALA A 40 -0.64 1.65 -6.96
CA ALA A 40 0.38 1.12 -7.86
C ALA A 40 -0.22 0.43 -9.11
N PRO A 41 -1.20 -0.48 -9.01
CA PRO A 41 -1.87 -1.04 -10.18
C PRO A 41 -2.59 0.02 -11.03
N ILE A 42 -3.25 1.00 -10.39
CA ILE A 42 -3.90 2.12 -11.10
C ILE A 42 -2.88 2.92 -11.90
N HIS A 43 -1.75 3.25 -11.30
CA HIS A 43 -0.67 3.96 -11.99
C HIS A 43 -0.15 3.15 -13.18
N TYR A 44 -0.02 1.84 -13.05
CA TYR A 44 0.45 0.99 -14.13
C TYR A 44 -0.56 0.90 -15.28
N LEU A 45 -1.86 0.74 -14.95
CA LEU A 45 -2.95 0.75 -15.92
C LEU A 45 -3.01 2.05 -16.72
N TRP A 46 -2.76 3.21 -16.11
CA TRP A 46 -2.69 4.50 -16.82
C TRP A 46 -1.40 4.69 -17.63
N SER A 47 -0.33 3.98 -17.29
CA SER A 47 0.95 4.10 -17.99
C SER A 47 0.96 3.35 -19.33
N VAL A 48 0.27 2.20 -19.39
CA VAL A 48 0.24 1.38 -20.60
C VAL A 48 -0.58 2.06 -21.70
N LYS A 49 0.04 2.25 -22.86
CA LYS A 49 -0.62 2.79 -24.07
C LYS A 49 -1.08 1.70 -25.03
N ILE A 50 -0.63 0.48 -24.80
CA ILE A 50 -0.98 -0.71 -25.59
C ILE A 50 -1.78 -1.62 -24.67
N VAL A 51 -2.79 -2.29 -25.22
CA VAL A 51 -3.59 -3.28 -24.51
C VAL A 51 -2.69 -4.48 -24.17
N SER A 52 -2.20 -4.52 -22.93
CA SER A 52 -1.48 -5.65 -22.34
C SER A 52 -2.32 -6.25 -21.22
N PRO A 53 -2.38 -7.59 -21.09
CA PRO A 53 -3.09 -8.22 -19.97
C PRO A 53 -2.35 -8.08 -18.64
N GLN A 54 -1.06 -7.78 -18.64
CA GLN A 54 -0.22 -7.78 -17.44
C GLN A 54 -0.71 -6.81 -16.34
N PRO A 55 -1.04 -5.53 -16.63
CA PRO A 55 -1.52 -4.60 -15.61
C PRO A 55 -2.84 -5.06 -14.98
N VAL A 56 -3.72 -5.67 -15.76
CA VAL A 56 -5.00 -6.22 -15.28
C VAL A 56 -4.75 -7.40 -14.36
N ILE A 57 -3.86 -8.33 -14.74
CA ILE A 57 -3.48 -9.46 -13.88
C ILE A 57 -2.93 -8.96 -12.54
N TYR A 58 -2.02 -7.98 -12.55
CA TYR A 58 -1.47 -7.41 -11.32
C TYR A 58 -2.52 -6.70 -10.47
N ALA A 59 -3.45 -5.98 -11.09
CA ALA A 59 -4.57 -5.34 -10.39
C ALA A 59 -5.48 -6.38 -9.73
N LEU A 60 -5.81 -7.48 -10.42
CA LEU A 60 -6.62 -8.57 -9.87
C LEU A 60 -5.93 -9.28 -8.71
N LEU A 61 -4.64 -9.56 -8.82
CA LEU A 61 -3.86 -10.15 -7.72
C LEU A 61 -3.82 -9.22 -6.51
N ALA A 62 -3.57 -7.92 -6.72
CA ALA A 62 -3.60 -6.92 -5.65
C ALA A 62 -4.97 -6.84 -4.98
N ALA A 63 -6.06 -6.84 -5.77
CA ALA A 63 -7.43 -6.85 -5.26
C ALA A 63 -7.75 -8.12 -4.47
N GLY A 64 -7.31 -9.29 -4.94
CA GLY A 64 -7.46 -10.55 -4.22
C GLY A 64 -6.76 -10.54 -2.86
N LEU A 65 -5.51 -10.08 -2.82
CA LEU A 65 -4.74 -9.95 -1.57
C LEU A 65 -5.36 -8.93 -0.60
N LEU A 66 -5.85 -7.81 -1.10
CA LEU A 66 -6.53 -6.80 -0.28
C LEU A 66 -7.85 -7.33 0.30
N THR A 67 -8.61 -8.07 -0.50
CA THR A 67 -9.87 -8.71 -0.08
C THR A 67 -9.60 -9.75 1.00
N TRP A 68 -8.56 -10.57 0.84
CA TRP A 68 -8.12 -11.49 1.90
C TRP A 68 -7.81 -10.74 3.19
N ARG A 69 -7.09 -9.62 3.11
CA ARG A 69 -6.69 -8.82 4.28
C ARG A 69 -7.75 -7.80 4.71
N TYR A 70 -8.99 -7.91 4.23
CA TYR A 70 -10.04 -6.92 4.43
C TYR A 70 -10.32 -6.60 5.90
N LYS A 71 -10.28 -7.60 6.80
CA LYS A 71 -10.46 -7.37 8.25
C LYS A 71 -9.41 -6.39 8.82
N LYS A 72 -8.14 -6.57 8.45
CA LYS A 72 -7.03 -5.73 8.92
C LYS A 72 -7.08 -4.34 8.27
N PHE A 73 -7.44 -4.28 6.99
CA PHE A 73 -7.69 -3.03 6.27
C PHE A 73 -8.81 -2.21 6.94
N ARG A 74 -9.94 -2.85 7.28
CA ARG A 74 -11.07 -2.23 8.00
C ARG A 74 -10.69 -1.73 9.39
N GLN A 75 -9.92 -2.50 10.14
CA GLN A 75 -9.46 -2.09 11.47
C GLN A 75 -8.58 -0.85 11.40
N TRP A 76 -7.68 -0.78 10.42
CA TRP A 76 -6.87 0.41 10.17
C TRP A 76 -7.73 1.62 9.78
N TRP A 77 -8.70 1.45 8.88
CA TRP A 77 -9.60 2.53 8.48
C TRP A 77 -10.36 3.13 9.67
N ARG A 78 -10.78 2.28 10.62
CA ARG A 78 -11.40 2.71 11.87
C ARG A 78 -10.45 3.39 12.85
N ALA A 79 -9.14 3.15 12.74
CA ALA A 79 -8.14 3.74 13.62
C ALA A 79 -7.64 5.11 13.12
N ILE A 80 -7.86 5.42 11.84
CA ILE A 80 -7.60 6.76 11.26
C ILE A 80 -8.77 7.71 11.46
N ARG A 81 -9.99 7.18 11.41
CA ARG A 81 -11.22 7.95 11.70
C ARG A 81 -11.35 8.21 13.20
#